data_AF-A0A7K3NKN6-F1
#
_entry.id   AF-A0A7K3NKN6-F1
#
_cell.length_a   1.000
_cell.length_b   1.000
_cell.length_c   1.000
_cell.angle_alpha   90.00
_cell.angle_beta   90.00
_cell.angle_gamma   90.00
#
_symmetry.space_group_name_H-M   'P 1'
#
loop_
_entity.id
_entity.type
_entity.pdbx_description
1 polymer ?
#
loop_
_entity_poly.entity_id
_entity_poly.type
_entity_poly.pdbx_seq_one_letter_code
_entity_poly.pdbx_strand_id
1 'polypeptide(L)'
;MPRRTGAAGSGKAGLRFIRLVALAAIVVAGLFLGCTFFSAKEPPAPPPPAVMPMTPAAVSDCLSRVQTAKAAQPRPESLDDFVRYVAAAYVEPVRSRYAVAETMETAVRLSAAGNAQAQRFLAATVRDVQLQAAMGGRTFSVDQWREIYLRSGLLNQDTFVAIGGELPQPETGRPAASVAPAPDAAVSGPSLPPLSEDEGE
;
A
#
# COMPACT_ATOMS: atom_id res chain seq x y z
N MET A 1 77.56 -44.78 19.09
CA MET A 1 77.12 -44.49 20.48
C MET A 1 77.93 -43.30 20.98
N PRO A 2 77.44 -42.34 21.82
CA PRO A 2 76.12 -42.02 22.38
C PRO A 2 75.53 -40.71 21.77
N ARG A 3 74.21 -40.45 21.70
CA ARG A 3 73.19 -40.02 22.70
C ARG A 3 73.34 -38.58 23.24
N ARG A 4 72.17 -37.88 23.18
CA ARG A 4 71.64 -36.86 24.12
C ARG A 4 72.15 -35.42 23.98
N THR A 5 71.38 -34.35 24.18
CA THR A 5 69.94 -33.98 24.26
C THR A 5 69.92 -32.51 24.70
N GLY A 6 68.85 -31.77 24.38
CA GLY A 6 68.44 -30.56 25.12
C GLY A 6 68.74 -29.26 24.37
N ALA A 7 67.79 -28.64 23.65
CA ALA A 7 66.52 -28.02 24.06
C ALA A 7 66.70 -26.75 24.90
N ALA A 8 66.45 -25.59 24.26
CA ALA A 8 65.72 -24.43 24.76
C ALA A 8 65.83 -23.34 23.67
N GLY A 9 64.78 -22.75 23.12
CA GLY A 9 63.44 -22.56 23.67
C GLY A 9 63.13 -21.07 23.67
N SER A 10 62.34 -20.65 22.69
CA SER A 10 61.28 -19.64 22.86
C SER A 10 61.68 -18.17 23.11
N GLY A 11 62.23 -17.51 22.08
CA GLY A 11 62.42 -16.04 22.06
C GLY A 11 61.29 -15.23 21.38
N LYS A 12 60.25 -15.87 20.86
CA LYS A 12 59.19 -15.20 20.06
C LYS A 12 57.77 -15.29 20.63
N ALA A 13 57.57 -16.06 21.70
CA ALA A 13 56.26 -16.18 22.35
C ALA A 13 55.95 -15.02 23.31
N GLY A 14 56.95 -14.45 23.98
CA GLY A 14 56.75 -13.40 25.00
C GLY A 14 56.13 -12.11 24.45
N LEU A 15 56.54 -11.65 23.26
CA LEU A 15 56.06 -10.38 22.71
C LEU A 15 54.63 -10.45 22.13
N ARG A 16 54.19 -11.64 21.68
CA ARG A 16 52.83 -11.85 21.16
C ARG A 16 51.81 -11.98 22.28
N PHE A 17 52.18 -12.62 23.39
CA PHE A 17 51.33 -12.69 24.59
C PHE A 17 51.16 -11.30 25.23
N ILE A 18 52.20 -10.47 25.29
CA ILE A 18 52.10 -9.11 25.85
C ILE A 18 51.19 -8.22 24.99
N ARG A 19 51.24 -8.33 23.65
CA ARG A 19 50.30 -7.60 22.77
C ARG A 19 48.85 -8.09 22.88
N LEU A 20 48.63 -9.39 23.07
CA LEU A 20 47.29 -9.95 23.26
C LEU A 20 46.67 -9.57 24.60
N VAL A 21 47.46 -9.54 25.68
CA VAL A 21 46.99 -9.10 27.01
C VAL A 21 46.70 -7.61 27.05
N ALA A 22 47.50 -6.77 26.36
CA ALA A 22 47.23 -5.34 26.26
C ALA A 22 45.96 -5.01 25.45
N LEU A 23 45.70 -5.73 24.35
CA LEU A 23 44.47 -5.56 23.57
C LEU A 23 43.23 -6.07 24.31
N ALA A 24 43.33 -7.17 25.04
CA ALA A 24 42.24 -7.68 25.88
C ALA A 24 41.92 -6.71 27.04
N ALA A 25 42.93 -6.09 27.65
CA ALA A 25 42.72 -5.09 28.71
C ALA A 25 42.02 -3.82 28.20
N ILE A 26 42.33 -3.35 26.98
CA ILE A 26 41.66 -2.19 26.37
C ILE A 26 40.21 -2.51 25.98
N VAL A 27 39.94 -3.73 25.49
CA VAL A 27 38.57 -4.14 25.16
C VAL A 27 37.71 -4.32 26.42
N VAL A 28 38.25 -4.85 27.51
CA VAL A 28 37.51 -4.98 28.78
C VAL A 28 37.35 -3.63 29.51
N ALA A 29 38.36 -2.75 29.47
CA ALA A 29 38.25 -1.40 30.03
C ALA A 29 37.29 -0.51 29.21
N GLY A 30 37.23 -0.68 27.89
CA GLY A 30 36.25 0.00 27.03
C GLY A 30 34.82 -0.51 27.20
N LEU A 31 34.64 -1.79 27.55
CA LEU A 31 33.31 -2.36 27.77
C LEU A 31 32.67 -1.94 29.10
N PHE A 32 33.48 -1.59 30.11
CA PHE A 32 32.98 -1.20 31.44
C PHE A 32 32.96 0.31 31.71
N LEU A 33 33.56 1.14 30.84
CA LEU A 33 33.58 2.60 30.99
C LEU A 33 32.66 3.34 30.00
N GLY A 34 31.75 2.62 29.32
CA GLY A 34 30.80 3.18 28.33
C GLY A 34 29.33 3.19 28.76
N CYS A 35 29.00 2.74 29.97
CA CYS A 35 27.61 2.49 30.39
C CYS A 35 27.04 3.45 31.45
N THR A 36 27.64 4.61 31.69
CA THR A 36 27.01 5.62 32.56
C THR A 36 27.20 7.02 32.00
N PHE A 37 26.11 7.80 31.96
CA PHE A 37 26.03 9.25 31.66
C PHE A 37 25.71 9.75 30.23
N PHE A 38 24.99 8.96 29.42
CA PHE A 38 23.97 9.57 28.56
C PHE A 38 22.59 9.12 29.04
N SER A 39 22.05 9.83 30.04
CA SER A 39 20.60 10.00 30.14
C SER A 39 20.14 10.82 28.94
N ALA A 40 20.18 10.20 27.75
CA ALA A 40 19.35 10.65 26.66
C ALA A 40 17.92 10.48 27.17
N LYS A 41 17.26 11.60 27.44
CA LYS A 41 15.80 11.63 27.57
C LYS A 41 15.27 10.82 26.39
N GLU A 42 14.68 9.67 26.68
CA GLU A 42 14.08 8.82 25.66
C GLU A 42 13.25 9.74 24.78
N PRO A 43 13.63 9.92 23.49
CA PRO A 43 12.85 10.74 22.59
C PRO A 43 11.42 10.22 22.72
N PRO A 44 10.44 11.08 23.04
CA PRO A 44 9.08 10.62 23.24
C PRO A 44 8.72 9.76 22.04
N ALA A 45 8.36 8.50 22.30
CA ALA A 45 8.01 7.57 21.24
C ALA A 45 7.06 8.30 20.28
N PRO A 46 7.34 8.29 18.97
CA PRO A 46 6.50 9.01 18.02
C PRO A 46 5.05 8.56 18.25
N PRO A 47 4.09 9.50 18.30
CA PRO A 47 2.70 9.16 18.54
C PRO A 47 2.28 8.08 17.54
N PRO A 48 1.44 7.12 17.96
CA PRO A 48 0.99 6.07 17.06
C PRO A 48 0.40 6.71 15.80
N PRO A 49 0.64 6.13 14.61
CA PRO A 49 0.14 6.68 13.37
C PRO A 49 -1.36 6.94 13.49
N ALA A 50 -1.81 8.14 13.13
CA ALA A 50 -3.22 8.51 13.26
C ALA A 50 -4.00 8.06 12.01
N VAL A 51 -5.31 7.93 12.13
CA VAL A 51 -6.17 7.78 10.94
C VAL A 51 -6.09 9.08 10.13
N MET A 52 -5.83 8.97 8.82
CA MET A 52 -5.77 10.14 7.94
C MET A 52 -7.13 10.85 7.90
N PRO A 53 -7.19 12.17 8.12
CA PRO A 53 -8.44 12.91 7.94
C PRO A 53 -8.80 12.96 6.45
N MET A 54 -10.04 12.65 6.08
CA MET A 54 -10.53 12.70 4.69
C MET A 54 -10.81 14.14 4.23
N THR A 55 -9.79 14.98 4.32
CA THR A 55 -9.80 16.38 3.84
C THR A 55 -9.07 16.47 2.49
N PRO A 56 -9.40 17.46 1.64
CA PRO A 56 -8.73 17.64 0.36
C PRO A 56 -7.20 17.75 0.47
N ALA A 57 -6.71 18.48 1.48
CA ALA A 57 -5.28 18.70 1.69
C ALA A 57 -4.54 17.40 2.07
N ALA A 58 -5.09 16.64 3.02
CA ALA A 58 -4.48 15.39 3.46
C ALA A 58 -4.49 14.33 2.35
N VAL A 59 -5.62 14.20 1.62
CA VAL A 59 -5.70 13.30 0.48
C VAL A 59 -4.71 13.70 -0.61
N SER A 60 -4.57 15.00 -0.91
CA SER A 60 -3.60 15.46 -1.92
C SER A 60 -2.14 15.21 -1.52
N ASP A 61 -1.75 15.49 -0.26
CA ASP A 61 -0.39 15.19 0.22
C ASP A 61 -0.11 13.68 0.16
N CYS A 62 -1.05 12.87 0.63
CA CYS A 62 -0.95 11.41 0.60
C CYS A 62 -0.75 10.88 -0.83
N LEU A 63 -1.61 11.28 -1.77
CA LEU A 63 -1.52 10.83 -3.15
C LEU A 63 -0.26 11.34 -3.86
N SER A 64 0.21 12.55 -3.55
CA SER A 64 1.48 13.05 -4.09
C SER A 64 2.68 12.19 -3.67
N ARG A 65 2.71 11.76 -2.41
CA ARG A 65 3.75 10.85 -1.90
C ARG A 65 3.69 9.48 -2.58
N VAL A 66 2.48 8.94 -2.73
CA VAL A 66 2.26 7.68 -3.45
C VAL A 66 2.75 7.78 -4.89
N GLN A 67 2.39 8.83 -5.64
CA GLN A 67 2.85 8.98 -7.03
C GLN A 67 4.38 9.11 -7.14
N THR A 68 5.00 9.83 -6.20
CA THR A 68 6.47 9.94 -6.15
C THR A 68 7.11 8.58 -5.89
N ALA A 69 6.57 7.80 -4.95
CA ALA A 69 7.08 6.47 -4.63
C ALA A 69 6.89 5.50 -5.80
N LYS A 70 5.72 5.53 -6.47
CA LYS A 70 5.43 4.72 -7.66
C LYS A 70 6.45 4.92 -8.77
N ALA A 71 6.84 6.17 -9.04
CA ALA A 71 7.79 6.49 -10.11
C ALA A 71 9.19 5.88 -9.87
N ALA A 72 9.53 5.59 -8.61
CA ALA A 72 10.79 4.95 -8.25
C ALA A 72 10.73 3.40 -8.24
N GLN A 73 9.54 2.81 -8.37
CA GLN A 73 9.39 1.36 -8.33
C GLN A 73 9.54 0.73 -9.73
N PRO A 74 10.23 -0.42 -9.84
CA PRO A 74 10.21 -1.22 -11.06
C PRO A 74 8.81 -1.79 -11.31
N ARG A 75 8.53 -2.14 -12.56
CA ARG A 75 7.28 -2.82 -12.92
C ARG A 75 7.25 -4.22 -12.29
N PRO A 76 6.21 -4.59 -11.54
CA PRO A 76 6.10 -5.91 -10.93
C PRO A 76 5.75 -6.99 -11.97
N GLU A 77 6.36 -8.17 -11.87
CA GLU A 77 6.20 -9.29 -12.83
C GLU A 77 5.56 -10.54 -12.22
N SER A 78 5.53 -10.65 -10.90
CA SER A 78 4.93 -11.77 -10.17
C SER A 78 4.00 -11.29 -9.06
N LEU A 79 3.25 -12.22 -8.46
CA LEU A 79 2.40 -11.93 -7.31
C LEU A 79 3.20 -11.31 -6.16
N ASP A 80 4.34 -11.90 -5.80
CA ASP A 80 5.21 -11.40 -4.73
C ASP A 80 5.82 -10.03 -5.09
N ASP A 81 6.10 -9.77 -6.38
CA ASP A 81 6.51 -8.43 -6.81
C ASP A 81 5.39 -7.42 -6.63
N PHE A 82 4.14 -7.80 -6.91
CA PHE A 82 2.98 -6.95 -6.68
C PHE A 82 2.79 -6.65 -5.19
N VAL A 83 2.93 -7.64 -4.30
CA VAL A 83 2.91 -7.42 -2.85
C VAL A 83 3.96 -6.38 -2.44
N ARG A 84 5.21 -6.56 -2.88
CA ARG A 84 6.33 -5.65 -2.58
C ARG A 84 6.12 -4.26 -3.19
N TYR A 85 5.64 -4.20 -4.43
CA TYR A 85 5.31 -2.97 -5.13
C TYR A 85 4.24 -2.18 -4.38
N VAL A 86 3.14 -2.82 -3.98
CA VAL A 86 2.05 -2.15 -3.27
C VAL A 86 2.53 -1.63 -1.92
N ALA A 87 3.29 -2.44 -1.17
CA ALA A 87 3.88 -2.00 0.09
C ALA A 87 4.78 -0.76 -0.12
N ALA A 88 5.73 -0.83 -1.06
CA ALA A 88 6.69 0.22 -1.31
C ALA A 88 6.08 1.51 -1.90
N ALA A 89 5.06 1.39 -2.75
CA ALA A 89 4.48 2.52 -3.46
C ALA A 89 3.29 3.17 -2.75
N TYR A 90 2.47 2.38 -2.02
CA TYR A 90 1.22 2.87 -1.44
C TYR A 90 1.23 2.92 0.09
N VAL A 91 2.06 2.11 0.77
CA VAL A 91 2.03 1.99 2.24
C VAL A 91 3.23 2.68 2.87
N GLU A 92 4.45 2.31 2.48
CA GLU A 92 5.71 2.90 2.97
C GLU A 92 5.78 4.44 2.97
N PRO A 93 5.37 5.16 1.90
CA PRO A 93 5.49 6.62 1.88
C PRO A 93 4.54 7.34 2.85
N VAL A 94 3.53 6.66 3.39
CA VAL A 94 2.47 7.26 4.20
C VAL A 94 2.39 6.68 5.61
N ARG A 95 2.94 5.49 5.85
CA ARG A 95 2.89 4.78 7.14
C ARG A 95 3.55 5.52 8.31
N SER A 96 4.47 6.44 8.04
CA SER A 96 5.09 7.27 9.07
C SER A 96 4.16 8.36 9.62
N ARG A 97 3.07 8.66 8.89
CA ARG A 97 2.08 9.67 9.25
C ARG A 97 0.75 9.07 9.61
N TYR A 98 0.35 8.01 8.90
CA TYR A 98 -0.99 7.46 8.99
C TYR A 98 -1.00 5.97 9.24
N ALA A 99 -1.97 5.53 10.03
CA ALA A 99 -2.32 4.13 10.18
C ALA A 99 -3.08 3.71 8.91
N VAL A 100 -2.39 3.03 7.98
CA VAL A 100 -2.86 2.86 6.60
C VAL A 100 -4.12 2.02 6.54
N ALA A 101 -4.16 0.86 7.21
CA ALA A 101 -5.31 -0.04 7.17
C ALA A 101 -6.57 0.63 7.77
N GLU A 102 -6.43 1.32 8.90
CA GLU A 102 -7.49 2.05 9.60
C GLU A 102 -7.96 3.26 8.80
N THR A 103 -7.04 3.89 8.07
CA THR A 103 -7.34 4.95 7.09
C THR A 103 -8.17 4.41 5.93
N MET A 104 -7.83 3.24 5.40
CA MET A 104 -8.57 2.59 4.33
C MET A 104 -9.96 2.17 4.79
N GLU A 105 -10.09 1.58 5.98
CA GLU A 105 -11.38 1.25 6.60
C GLU A 105 -12.27 2.50 6.74
N THR A 106 -11.70 3.59 7.26
CA THR A 106 -12.39 4.87 7.39
C THR A 106 -12.80 5.44 6.03
N ALA A 107 -11.95 5.32 5.02
CA ALA A 107 -12.26 5.75 3.66
C ALA A 107 -13.41 4.92 3.06
N VAL A 108 -13.44 3.60 3.24
CA VAL A 108 -14.55 2.76 2.78
C VAL A 108 -15.86 3.17 3.44
N ARG A 109 -15.87 3.34 4.77
CA ARG A 109 -17.06 3.79 5.52
C ARG A 109 -17.56 5.16 5.04
N LEU A 110 -16.67 6.13 4.87
CA LEU A 110 -17.03 7.48 4.43
C LEU A 110 -17.43 7.54 2.95
N SER A 111 -16.82 6.70 2.11
CA SER A 111 -17.19 6.57 0.70
C SER A 111 -18.61 6.03 0.54
N ALA A 112 -19.00 5.04 1.36
CA ALA A 112 -20.37 4.53 1.40
C ALA A 112 -21.37 5.62 1.83
N ALA A 113 -20.94 6.60 2.64
CA ALA A 113 -21.72 7.77 3.01
C ALA A 113 -21.65 8.93 1.98
N GLY A 114 -21.04 8.73 0.81
CA GLY A 114 -20.99 9.72 -0.27
C GLY A 114 -19.87 10.76 -0.15
N ASN A 115 -18.86 10.55 0.71
CA ASN A 115 -17.75 11.49 0.85
C ASN A 115 -16.84 11.46 -0.40
N ALA A 116 -16.79 12.57 -1.14
CA ALA A 116 -16.03 12.69 -2.38
C ALA A 116 -14.50 12.51 -2.19
N GLN A 117 -13.94 12.93 -1.06
CA GLN A 117 -12.50 12.78 -0.79
C GLN A 117 -12.15 11.32 -0.50
N ALA A 118 -13.01 10.61 0.23
CA ALA A 118 -12.85 9.19 0.48
C ALA A 118 -12.94 8.38 -0.82
N GLN A 119 -13.93 8.69 -1.68
CA GLN A 119 -14.07 8.07 -3.01
C GLN A 119 -12.83 8.31 -3.88
N ARG A 120 -12.35 9.56 -3.94
CA ARG A 120 -11.12 9.92 -4.66
C ARG A 120 -9.92 9.14 -4.13
N PHE A 121 -9.79 9.04 -2.80
CA PHE A 121 -8.68 8.34 -2.17
C PHE A 121 -8.69 6.85 -2.50
N LEU A 122 -9.84 6.17 -2.40
CA LEU A 122 -9.98 4.75 -2.75
C LEU A 122 -9.72 4.49 -4.25
N ALA A 123 -10.18 5.38 -5.13
CA ALA A 123 -9.92 5.26 -6.56
C ALA A 123 -8.42 5.38 -6.89
N ALA A 124 -7.71 6.28 -6.20
CA ALA A 124 -6.29 6.51 -6.44
C ALA A 124 -5.36 5.52 -5.72
N THR A 125 -5.89 4.65 -4.84
CA THR A 125 -5.13 3.60 -4.17
C THR A 125 -5.54 2.22 -4.68
N VAL A 126 -6.72 1.74 -4.33
CA VAL A 126 -7.19 0.38 -4.67
C VAL A 126 -7.36 0.21 -6.16
N ARG A 127 -8.11 1.12 -6.81
CA ARG A 127 -8.39 0.99 -8.25
C ARG A 127 -7.14 1.26 -9.10
N ASP A 128 -6.25 2.13 -8.67
CA ASP A 128 -4.96 2.35 -9.32
C ASP A 128 -4.10 1.07 -9.28
N VAL A 129 -4.02 0.37 -8.14
CA VAL A 129 -3.32 -0.93 -8.05
C VAL A 129 -3.87 -1.95 -9.06
N GLN A 130 -5.20 -2.05 -9.17
CA GLN A 130 -5.85 -2.92 -10.16
C GLN A 130 -5.54 -2.50 -11.60
N LEU A 131 -5.55 -1.19 -11.87
CA LEU A 131 -5.19 -0.66 -13.18
C LEU A 131 -3.72 -0.94 -13.52
N GLN A 132 -2.79 -0.84 -12.56
CA GLN A 132 -1.38 -1.20 -12.76
C GLN A 132 -1.22 -2.68 -13.12
N ALA A 133 -1.99 -3.58 -12.49
CA ALA A 133 -2.02 -4.98 -12.88
C ALA A 133 -2.56 -5.20 -14.30
N ALA A 134 -3.66 -4.53 -14.64
CA ALA A 134 -4.27 -4.63 -15.97
C ALA A 134 -3.35 -4.11 -17.09
N MET A 135 -2.74 -2.93 -16.91
CA MET A 135 -1.70 -2.40 -17.81
C MET A 135 -0.45 -3.29 -17.83
N GLY A 136 -0.24 -4.00 -16.72
CA GLY A 136 0.69 -5.10 -16.52
C GLY A 136 0.48 -6.30 -17.45
N GLY A 137 -0.72 -6.44 -18.04
CA GLY A 137 -1.18 -7.68 -18.69
C GLY A 137 -1.48 -8.78 -17.68
N ARG A 138 -1.72 -8.43 -16.41
CA ARG A 138 -1.94 -9.36 -15.31
C ARG A 138 -3.40 -9.33 -14.87
N THR A 139 -3.96 -10.52 -14.70
CA THR A 139 -5.22 -10.74 -14.00
C THR A 139 -4.92 -11.57 -12.76
N PHE A 140 -5.52 -11.18 -11.64
CA PHE A 140 -5.40 -11.88 -10.37
C PHE A 140 -6.77 -12.41 -9.96
N SER A 141 -6.81 -13.60 -9.37
CA SER A 141 -8.02 -14.10 -8.72
C SER A 141 -8.35 -13.27 -7.48
N VAL A 142 -9.57 -13.41 -6.96
CA VAL A 142 -9.99 -12.76 -5.70
C VAL A 142 -9.06 -13.13 -4.54
N ASP A 143 -8.63 -14.40 -4.44
CA ASP A 143 -7.68 -14.85 -3.41
C ASP A 143 -6.30 -14.19 -3.55
N GLN A 144 -5.83 -14.00 -4.79
CA GLN A 144 -4.58 -13.32 -5.08
C GLN A 144 -4.67 -11.81 -4.78
N TRP A 145 -5.82 -11.18 -5.07
CA TRP A 145 -6.06 -9.80 -4.66
C TRP A 145 -6.09 -9.64 -3.15
N ARG A 146 -6.77 -10.56 -2.44
CA ARG A 146 -6.75 -10.61 -0.98
C ARG A 146 -5.31 -10.66 -0.48
N GLU A 147 -4.51 -11.57 -1.04
CA GLU A 147 -3.12 -11.73 -0.67
C GLU A 147 -2.30 -10.46 -0.90
N ILE A 148 -2.41 -9.82 -2.07
CA ILE A 148 -1.73 -8.57 -2.41
C ILE A 148 -2.06 -7.48 -1.38
N TYR A 149 -3.35 -7.27 -1.08
CA TYR A 149 -3.76 -6.18 -0.21
C TYR A 149 -3.43 -6.40 1.27
N LEU A 150 -3.57 -7.64 1.76
CA LEU A 150 -3.31 -7.95 3.16
C LEU A 150 -1.81 -8.04 3.44
N ARG A 151 -1.04 -8.75 2.59
CA ARG A 151 0.42 -8.89 2.79
C ARG A 151 1.16 -7.57 2.59
N SER A 152 0.64 -6.66 1.77
CA SER A 152 1.23 -5.32 1.62
C SER A 152 0.91 -4.39 2.78
N GLY A 153 -0.09 -4.71 3.60
CA GLY A 153 -0.59 -3.84 4.66
C GLY A 153 -1.47 -2.70 4.17
N LEU A 154 -1.93 -2.74 2.91
CA LEU A 154 -2.82 -1.72 2.38
C LEU A 154 -4.23 -1.84 2.98
N LEU A 155 -4.77 -3.06 3.05
CA LEU A 155 -6.09 -3.33 3.61
C LEU A 155 -6.01 -4.36 4.74
N ASN A 156 -6.93 -4.27 5.68
CA ASN A 156 -7.24 -5.37 6.58
C ASN A 156 -8.30 -6.32 5.96
N GLN A 157 -8.48 -7.49 6.57
CA GLN A 157 -9.42 -8.52 6.09
C GLN A 157 -10.86 -7.98 5.97
N ASP A 158 -11.33 -7.23 6.97
CA ASP A 158 -12.69 -6.71 6.99
C ASP A 158 -12.93 -5.69 5.89
N THR A 159 -11.95 -4.81 5.65
CA THR A 159 -12.01 -3.80 4.59
C THR A 159 -12.00 -4.48 3.22
N PHE A 160 -11.19 -5.53 3.01
CA PHE A 160 -11.19 -6.30 1.78
C PHE A 160 -12.57 -6.93 1.48
N VAL A 161 -13.23 -7.47 2.50
CA VAL A 161 -14.59 -8.02 2.37
C VAL A 161 -15.62 -6.91 2.14
N ALA A 162 -15.52 -5.78 2.83
CA ALA A 162 -16.44 -4.66 2.70
C ALA A 162 -16.42 -4.05 1.29
N ILE A 163 -15.27 -4.11 0.63
CA ILE A 163 -15.13 -3.68 -0.76
C ILE A 163 -15.50 -4.79 -1.77
N GLY A 164 -15.94 -5.96 -1.30
CA GLY A 164 -16.46 -7.04 -2.13
C GLY A 164 -15.41 -7.96 -2.77
N GLY A 165 -14.12 -7.83 -2.43
CA GLY A 165 -13.02 -8.57 -3.09
C GLY A 165 -12.81 -8.23 -4.57
N GLU A 166 -13.82 -7.66 -5.21
CA GLU A 166 -13.86 -6.89 -6.46
C GLU A 166 -14.86 -5.74 -6.21
N LEU A 167 -14.41 -4.48 -6.30
CA LEU A 167 -15.32 -3.31 -6.19
C LEU A 167 -16.07 -3.10 -7.51
N PRO A 168 -17.28 -2.51 -7.45
CA PRO A 168 -18.29 -2.59 -8.50
C PRO A 168 -17.72 -2.15 -9.84
N GLN A 169 -18.01 -2.98 -10.84
CA GLN A 169 -17.95 -2.56 -12.23
C GLN A 169 -18.59 -1.17 -12.34
N PRO A 170 -18.02 -0.23 -13.13
CA PRO A 170 -18.75 0.98 -13.48
C PRO A 170 -20.11 0.54 -13.99
N GLU A 171 -21.19 1.17 -13.52
CA GLU A 171 -22.55 0.83 -13.91
C GLU A 171 -22.66 0.59 -15.42
N THR A 172 -22.56 -0.68 -15.81
CA THR A 172 -22.81 -1.14 -17.16
C THR A 172 -24.18 -1.78 -17.06
N GLY A 173 -25.19 -0.95 -16.81
CA GLY A 173 -26.53 -1.45 -16.57
C GLY A 173 -27.42 -0.57 -15.70
N ARG A 174 -27.58 0.71 -16.05
CA ARG A 174 -28.94 1.27 -15.99
C ARG A 174 -29.59 0.94 -17.33
N PRO A 175 -30.41 -0.12 -17.47
CA PRO A 175 -31.46 -0.06 -18.47
C PRO A 175 -32.33 1.14 -18.08
N ALA A 176 -32.39 2.13 -18.97
CA ALA A 176 -33.45 3.11 -18.89
C ALA A 176 -34.78 2.35 -18.79
N ALA A 177 -35.48 2.57 -17.68
CA ALA A 177 -36.89 2.29 -17.48
C ALA A 177 -37.40 0.95 -18.04
N SER A 178 -37.59 0.00 -17.11
CA SER A 178 -38.76 -0.89 -17.18
C SER A 178 -40.02 -0.03 -17.18
N VAL A 179 -40.45 0.47 -18.34
CA VAL A 179 -41.85 0.85 -18.57
C VAL A 179 -42.59 -0.46 -18.77
N ALA A 180 -43.52 -0.72 -17.87
CA ALA A 180 -44.39 -1.89 -17.86
C ALA A 180 -45.07 -2.14 -19.22
N PRO A 181 -45.40 -3.40 -19.55
CA PRO A 181 -46.26 -3.68 -20.69
C PRO A 181 -47.67 -3.10 -20.42
N ALA A 182 -48.11 -2.19 -21.29
CA ALA A 182 -49.49 -1.73 -21.32
C ALA A 182 -50.42 -2.88 -21.77
N PRO A 183 -51.60 -3.06 -21.15
CA PRO A 183 -52.60 -4.00 -21.64
C PRO A 183 -53.38 -3.42 -22.83
N ASP A 184 -53.76 -4.33 -23.73
CA ASP A 184 -54.69 -4.23 -24.86
C ASP A 184 -55.53 -2.95 -24.99
N ALA A 185 -55.42 -2.30 -26.17
CA ALA A 185 -56.55 -1.61 -26.78
C ALA A 185 -56.38 -1.52 -28.31
N ALA A 186 -57.13 -2.41 -28.99
CA ALA A 186 -57.87 -2.16 -30.22
C ALA A 186 -57.16 -1.55 -31.45
N VAL A 187 -57.00 -2.42 -32.45
CA VAL A 187 -57.08 -2.12 -33.89
C VAL A 187 -58.17 -1.08 -34.19
N SER A 188 -57.82 0.02 -34.87
CA SER A 188 -58.73 0.80 -35.75
C SER A 188 -57.95 1.80 -36.64
N GLY A 189 -57.84 1.46 -37.93
CA GLY A 189 -58.08 2.36 -39.08
C GLY A 189 -57.03 3.44 -39.46
N PRO A 190 -56.66 3.56 -40.75
CA PRO A 190 -55.84 4.65 -41.27
C PRO A 190 -56.69 5.86 -41.67
N SER A 191 -56.30 7.08 -41.26
CA SER A 191 -56.79 8.32 -41.88
C SER A 191 -55.71 9.40 -41.85
N LEU A 192 -55.17 9.67 -43.03
CA LEU A 192 -54.44 10.89 -43.36
C LEU A 192 -55.38 12.10 -43.31
N PRO A 193 -54.90 13.26 -42.86
CA PRO A 193 -55.36 14.54 -43.38
C PRO A 193 -54.24 15.32 -44.10
N PRO A 194 -54.62 16.27 -44.98
CA PRO A 194 -53.80 16.77 -46.09
C PRO A 194 -52.79 17.85 -45.69
N LEU A 195 -51.71 17.94 -46.48
CA LEU A 195 -50.85 19.11 -46.57
C LEU A 195 -51.68 20.30 -47.08
N SER A 196 -51.69 21.39 -46.31
CA SER A 196 -52.12 22.70 -46.78
C SER A 196 -50.96 23.67 -46.70
N GLU A 197 -50.74 24.28 -47.85
CA GLU A 197 -49.83 25.36 -48.21
C GLU A 197 -50.28 26.67 -47.53
N ASP A 198 -49.33 27.52 -47.11
CA ASP A 198 -49.52 28.95 -46.82
C ASP A 198 -48.12 29.59 -46.84
N GLU A 199 -47.69 30.07 -48.01
CA GLU A 199 -47.77 31.47 -48.47
C GLU A 199 -47.07 32.46 -47.53
N GLY A 200 -45.92 32.94 -47.98
CA GLY A 200 -45.25 34.11 -47.42
C GLY A 200 -45.07 35.14 -48.53
N GLU A 201 -45.73 36.29 -48.38
CA GLU A 201 -45.21 37.62 -48.70
C GLU A 201 -45.98 38.70 -47.92
#